data_AF-A0A7H1Q9W4-F1
#
_entry.id   AF-A0A7H1Q9W4-F1
#
_cell.length_a   1.000
_cell.length_b   1.000
_cell.length_c   1.000
_cell.angle_alpha   90.00
_cell.angle_beta   90.00
_cell.angle_gamma   90.00
#
_symmetry.space_group_name_H-M   'P 1'
#
loop_
_entity.id
_entity.type
_entity.pdbx_description
1 polymer ?
#
loop_
_entity_poly.entity_id
_entity_poly.type
_entity_poly.pdbx_seq_one_letter_code
_entity_poly.pdbx_strand_id
1 'polypeptide(L)'
;MERAQERPSGQPAGGRAPEPVDLELLVHGVGGTTPEEMLGDARTVRVAGDDTAAVFRRAEDVSEDVSGAGAGPRGGPGARGGGGPVQEAYVWCNLTSGDAGRALWLLLLPFMVVNLAHWMRPAAPARPRAVRLYGLLVRLIALTLTVLLVAAACEVALDLVAWQCAGARDCARRHFWLAFLTPDAAQGPGVRRWTELLGTSGGWWAQPGRRLALAALVPGGLILLLWYLSHRTWSAYESHRPLVQGPAPDPDDSALARPGFWYGRRLVARLRAAHTAAGLLTIAAALATPALRFDHRPGGPGALDTLGVLLTACLLAGAGVTVAAVCRRGRDEHRVDQRLDPHLLRQLPLGALALLLLTALYTGWSRPDWHSTGRLPGAPAFGGLMLAQGALVVLLGLVAWGMYRSGATPSAPTTETDIDSASVLGPASVPGPASVLGRGSGPVLGIGSDPASDPDLSPRSDSGLGPGPGTDLGPDPSSRSDPDLGRVVKVLVKATR
;
A
#
# COMPACT_ATOMS: atom_id res chain seq x y z
N MET A 1 -51.47 -48.53 -22.68
CA MET A 1 -51.25 -47.07 -22.61
C MET A 1 -49.83 -46.81 -23.06
N GLU A 2 -49.72 -46.49 -24.33
CA GLU A 2 -48.56 -46.05 -25.06
C GLU A 2 -48.34 -44.56 -24.73
N ARG A 3 -47.12 -44.14 -24.39
CA ARG A 3 -46.75 -42.72 -24.40
C ARG A 3 -45.40 -42.54 -25.08
N ALA A 4 -45.46 -41.66 -26.06
CA ALA A 4 -44.47 -41.37 -27.08
C ALA A 4 -43.14 -40.85 -26.51
N GLN A 5 -42.10 -41.20 -27.24
CA GLN A 5 -40.72 -40.78 -27.05
C GLN A 5 -40.52 -39.50 -27.85
N GLU A 6 -40.54 -38.34 -27.17
CA GLU A 6 -40.20 -37.05 -27.79
C GLU A 6 -38.68 -36.95 -27.97
N ARG A 7 -38.24 -36.84 -29.23
CA ARG A 7 -36.88 -36.43 -29.61
C ARG A 7 -36.71 -34.93 -29.35
N PRO A 8 -35.70 -34.48 -28.60
CA PRO A 8 -35.24 -33.10 -28.67
C PRO A 8 -34.42 -32.94 -29.95
N SER A 9 -34.97 -32.15 -30.86
CA SER A 9 -34.33 -31.59 -32.03
C SER A 9 -33.16 -30.66 -31.66
N GLY A 10 -32.09 -30.72 -32.46
CA GLY A 10 -31.17 -29.60 -32.65
C GLY A 10 -30.14 -29.37 -31.53
N GLN A 11 -29.13 -30.23 -31.45
CA GLN A 11 -27.87 -29.88 -30.80
C GLN A 11 -27.16 -28.84 -31.71
N PRO A 12 -26.93 -27.59 -31.27
CA PRO A 12 -26.16 -26.66 -32.07
C PRO A 12 -24.75 -27.24 -32.24
N ALA A 13 -24.32 -27.33 -33.49
CA ALA A 13 -22.99 -27.77 -33.87
C ALA A 13 -21.94 -27.03 -33.04
N GLY A 14 -20.95 -27.78 -32.56
CA GLY A 14 -19.88 -27.27 -31.71
C GLY A 14 -19.22 -26.04 -32.32
N GLY A 15 -19.57 -24.86 -31.79
CA GLY A 15 -18.75 -23.67 -31.92
C GLY A 15 -17.44 -23.94 -31.20
N ARG A 16 -16.35 -24.06 -31.96
CA ARG A 16 -15.00 -24.03 -31.41
C ARG A 16 -14.92 -22.77 -30.54
N ALA A 17 -14.62 -22.94 -29.26
CA ALA A 17 -14.36 -21.79 -28.39
C ALA A 17 -13.33 -20.89 -29.09
N PRO A 18 -13.53 -19.56 -29.12
CA PRO A 18 -12.61 -18.66 -29.80
C PRO A 18 -11.20 -18.96 -29.31
N GLU A 19 -10.27 -19.19 -30.23
CA GLU A 19 -8.88 -19.42 -29.83
C GLU A 19 -8.41 -18.20 -29.04
N PRO A 20 -7.74 -18.42 -27.90
CA PRO A 20 -7.27 -17.33 -27.07
C PRO A 20 -6.36 -16.44 -27.93
N VAL A 21 -6.75 -15.17 -28.05
CA VAL A 21 -5.90 -14.17 -28.70
C VAL A 21 -4.71 -13.96 -27.79
N ASP A 22 -3.51 -14.26 -28.28
CA ASP A 22 -2.29 -13.99 -27.53
C ASP A 22 -2.16 -12.47 -27.36
N LEU A 23 -1.87 -12.02 -26.13
CA LEU A 23 -1.73 -10.61 -25.78
C LEU A 23 -0.28 -10.33 -25.37
N GLU A 24 0.34 -9.33 -25.97
CA GLU A 24 1.67 -8.85 -25.61
C GLU A 24 1.54 -7.49 -24.92
N LEU A 25 1.89 -7.44 -23.62
CA LEU A 25 1.88 -6.20 -22.85
C LEU A 25 3.28 -5.57 -22.84
N LEU A 26 3.44 -4.47 -23.55
CA LEU A 26 4.64 -3.66 -23.58
C LEU A 26 4.64 -2.72 -22.37
N VAL A 27 5.75 -2.68 -21.63
CA VAL A 27 5.91 -1.85 -20.43
C VAL A 27 7.23 -1.09 -20.54
N HIS A 28 7.18 0.24 -20.52
CA HIS A 28 8.38 1.07 -20.60
C HIS A 28 9.17 1.08 -19.27
N GLY A 29 10.48 1.33 -19.35
CA GLY A 29 11.34 1.60 -18.19
C GLY A 29 11.09 2.97 -17.56
N VAL A 30 12.02 3.52 -16.78
CA VAL A 30 11.80 4.81 -16.08
C VAL A 30 11.81 6.04 -17.01
N GLY A 31 12.16 5.86 -18.30
CA GLY A 31 12.32 6.94 -19.28
C GLY A 31 11.04 7.58 -19.80
N GLY A 32 9.86 7.04 -19.48
CA GLY A 32 8.58 7.63 -19.87
C GLY A 32 8.29 7.64 -21.38
N THR A 33 8.68 6.56 -22.08
CA THR A 33 8.36 6.31 -23.49
C THR A 33 6.87 6.47 -23.77
N THR A 34 6.53 7.12 -24.89
CA THR A 34 5.11 7.36 -25.25
C THR A 34 4.45 6.08 -25.77
N PRO A 35 3.11 5.96 -25.71
CA PRO A 35 2.43 4.80 -26.27
C PRO A 35 2.67 4.67 -27.78
N GLU A 36 2.84 5.79 -28.51
CA GLU A 36 3.13 5.78 -29.95
C GLU A 36 4.48 5.13 -30.26
N GLU A 37 5.50 5.46 -29.45
CA GLU A 37 6.83 4.87 -29.59
C GLU A 37 6.85 3.40 -29.19
N MET A 38 6.14 3.03 -28.11
CA MET A 38 6.03 1.64 -27.67
C MET A 38 5.31 0.78 -28.70
N LEU A 39 4.21 1.27 -29.27
CA LEU A 39 3.40 0.55 -30.24
C LEU A 39 3.90 0.71 -31.67
N GLY A 40 4.84 1.63 -31.95
CA GLY A 40 5.30 1.94 -33.30
C GLY A 40 4.20 2.49 -34.21
N ASP A 41 3.18 3.15 -33.66
CA ASP A 41 2.03 3.70 -34.39
C ASP A 41 1.65 5.07 -33.82
N ALA A 42 1.47 6.06 -34.70
CA ALA A 42 1.04 7.41 -34.30
C ALA A 42 -0.43 7.49 -33.85
N ARG A 43 -1.26 6.48 -34.18
CA ARG A 43 -2.68 6.43 -33.84
C ARG A 43 -2.92 5.43 -32.71
N THR A 44 -2.59 5.84 -31.50
CA THR A 44 -2.90 5.06 -30.30
C THR A 44 -4.22 5.49 -29.68
N VAL A 45 -4.92 4.55 -29.06
CA VAL A 45 -6.20 4.78 -28.36
C VAL A 45 -6.07 4.23 -26.95
N ARG A 46 -6.45 5.03 -25.96
CA ARG A 46 -6.56 4.57 -24.57
C ARG A 46 -7.73 3.60 -24.44
N VAL A 47 -7.44 2.34 -24.16
CA VAL A 47 -8.44 1.27 -24.00
C VAL A 47 -8.84 1.07 -22.53
N ALA A 48 -7.96 1.40 -21.59
CA ALA A 48 -8.23 1.32 -20.17
C ALA A 48 -7.37 2.30 -19.36
N GLY A 49 -7.78 2.59 -18.12
CA GLY A 49 -7.06 3.46 -17.19
C GLY A 49 -7.42 4.93 -17.30
N ASP A 50 -6.54 5.80 -16.79
CA ASP A 50 -6.76 7.24 -16.67
C ASP A 50 -5.52 8.04 -17.13
N ASP A 51 -5.48 9.34 -16.84
CA ASP A 51 -4.35 10.21 -17.24
C ASP A 51 -3.07 9.94 -16.42
N THR A 52 -3.16 9.16 -15.34
CA THR A 52 -2.03 8.81 -14.47
C THR A 52 -1.37 7.50 -14.90
N ALA A 53 -2.17 6.48 -15.20
CA ALA A 53 -1.69 5.24 -15.79
C ALA A 53 -2.77 4.62 -16.67
N ALA A 54 -2.39 4.23 -17.88
CA ALA A 54 -3.32 3.76 -18.89
C ALA A 54 -2.72 2.68 -19.79
N VAL A 55 -3.62 1.87 -20.34
CA VAL A 55 -3.31 0.91 -21.38
C VAL A 55 -3.76 1.50 -22.71
N PHE A 56 -2.85 1.50 -23.67
CA PHE A 56 -3.05 1.97 -25.03
C PHE A 56 -2.94 0.81 -26.00
N ARG A 57 -3.71 0.90 -27.09
CA ARG A 57 -3.64 -0.04 -28.21
C ARG A 57 -3.60 0.77 -29.51
N ARG A 58 -3.13 0.17 -30.61
CA ARG A 58 -3.24 0.78 -31.93
C ARG A 58 -4.71 0.90 -32.33
N ALA A 59 -5.06 1.98 -33.02
CA ALA A 59 -6.44 2.21 -33.45
C ALA A 59 -6.98 1.10 -34.36
N GLU A 60 -6.11 0.48 -35.18
CA GLU A 60 -6.44 -0.65 -36.05
C GLU A 60 -6.89 -1.88 -35.25
N ASP A 61 -6.16 -2.24 -34.19
CA ASP A 61 -6.44 -3.41 -33.37
C ASP A 61 -7.75 -3.27 -32.55
N VAL A 62 -8.18 -2.04 -32.27
CA VAL A 62 -9.48 -1.79 -31.61
C VAL A 62 -10.63 -1.97 -32.60
N SER A 63 -10.46 -1.53 -33.85
CA SER A 63 -11.49 -1.61 -34.89
C SER A 63 -11.79 -3.03 -35.36
N GLU A 64 -10.79 -3.92 -35.33
CA GLU A 64 -10.96 -5.33 -35.66
C GLU A 64 -11.68 -6.13 -34.57
N ASP A 65 -11.50 -5.77 -33.30
CA ASP A 65 -12.26 -6.37 -32.19
C ASP A 65 -13.77 -6.05 -32.27
N VAL A 66 -14.13 -4.84 -32.73
CA VAL A 66 -15.54 -4.42 -32.90
C VAL A 66 -16.17 -5.04 -34.15
N SER A 67 -15.39 -5.17 -35.23
CA SER A 67 -15.88 -5.70 -36.51
C SER A 67 -15.92 -7.24 -36.55
N GLY A 68 -15.25 -7.94 -35.62
CA GLY A 68 -15.35 -9.40 -35.44
C GLY A 68 -16.66 -9.91 -34.84
N ALA A 69 -17.56 -9.03 -34.37
CA ALA A 69 -18.90 -9.38 -33.90
C ALA A 69 -19.97 -9.40 -35.02
N GLY A 70 -19.62 -8.94 -36.23
CA GLY A 70 -20.51 -8.96 -37.40
C GLY A 70 -20.03 -9.97 -38.44
N ALA A 71 -20.76 -11.07 -38.60
CA ALA A 71 -20.55 -11.99 -39.72
C ALA A 71 -20.74 -11.26 -41.07
N GLY A 72 -19.64 -11.03 -41.79
CA GLY A 72 -19.62 -10.54 -43.18
C GLY A 72 -18.55 -11.26 -44.00
N PRO A 73 -18.81 -11.64 -45.27
CA PRO A 73 -17.95 -12.55 -46.01
C PRO A 73 -16.70 -11.87 -46.58
N ARG A 74 -15.55 -12.51 -46.34
CA ARG A 74 -14.21 -12.41 -46.97
C ARG A 74 -14.01 -11.38 -48.09
N GLY A 75 -12.97 -10.56 -47.95
CA GLY A 75 -12.30 -9.90 -49.09
C GLY A 75 -11.07 -9.06 -48.73
N GLY A 76 -9.87 -9.55 -49.10
CA GLY A 76 -8.64 -8.75 -49.26
C GLY A 76 -7.55 -8.97 -48.18
N PRO A 77 -6.27 -9.21 -48.55
CA PRO A 77 -5.17 -9.32 -47.60
C PRO A 77 -4.78 -7.93 -47.08
N GLY A 78 -5.55 -7.42 -46.12
CA GLY A 78 -5.16 -6.26 -45.32
C GLY A 78 -4.14 -6.68 -44.28
N ALA A 79 -2.90 -6.23 -44.44
CA ALA A 79 -1.81 -5.98 -43.48
C ALA A 79 -1.58 -6.87 -42.23
N ARG A 80 -2.28 -7.97 -41.98
CA ARG A 80 -1.81 -9.02 -41.06
C ARG A 80 -0.94 -10.01 -41.80
N GLY A 81 0.27 -9.56 -42.10
CA GLY A 81 1.40 -10.46 -42.28
C GLY A 81 1.83 -11.05 -40.93
N GLY A 82 1.07 -12.02 -40.41
CA GLY A 82 1.45 -12.81 -39.24
C GLY A 82 0.39 -12.77 -38.14
N GLY A 83 -0.06 -13.95 -37.70
CA GLY A 83 -0.89 -14.13 -36.51
C GLY A 83 -0.13 -13.85 -35.22
N GLY A 84 0.44 -12.65 -35.09
CA GLY A 84 1.14 -12.19 -33.89
C GLY A 84 0.17 -11.79 -32.78
N PRO A 85 0.67 -11.69 -31.53
CA PRO A 85 -0.14 -11.27 -30.40
C PRO A 85 -0.64 -9.83 -30.56
N VAL A 86 -1.80 -9.53 -30.00
CA VAL A 86 -2.31 -8.14 -29.89
C VAL A 86 -1.42 -7.39 -28.88
N GLN A 87 -0.81 -6.30 -29.34
CA GLN A 87 0.10 -5.49 -28.53
C GLN A 87 -0.65 -4.39 -27.78
N GLU A 88 -0.40 -4.31 -26.47
CA GLU A 88 -0.90 -3.25 -25.61
C GLU A 88 0.26 -2.55 -24.91
N ALA A 89 0.27 -1.22 -24.91
CA ALA A 89 1.27 -0.42 -24.20
C ALA A 89 0.72 0.05 -22.86
N TYR A 90 1.38 -0.35 -21.77
CA TYR A 90 1.11 0.19 -20.44
C TYR A 90 2.02 1.38 -20.14
N VAL A 91 1.39 2.56 -20.06
CA VAL A 91 2.07 3.83 -19.78
C VAL A 91 1.85 4.20 -18.33
N TRP A 92 2.94 4.42 -17.60
CA TRP A 92 2.94 4.60 -16.14
C TRP A 92 3.83 5.75 -15.65
N CYS A 93 4.43 6.54 -16.55
CA CYS A 93 5.38 7.60 -16.20
C CYS A 93 4.81 8.64 -15.22
N ASN A 94 3.54 9.01 -15.36
CA ASN A 94 2.86 9.96 -14.46
C ASN A 94 2.69 9.41 -13.03
N LEU A 95 2.82 8.09 -12.82
CA LEU A 95 2.93 7.50 -11.47
C LEU A 95 4.25 7.84 -10.79
N THR A 96 5.27 8.41 -11.45
CA THR A 96 6.58 8.71 -10.85
C THR A 96 7.02 10.18 -10.91
N SER A 97 6.60 10.95 -11.91
CA SER A 97 7.15 12.29 -12.19
C SER A 97 6.15 13.47 -12.12
N GLY A 98 4.85 13.24 -11.89
CA GLY A 98 3.82 14.23 -12.25
C GLY A 98 3.44 15.39 -11.30
N ASP A 99 3.74 15.37 -9.98
CA ASP A 99 3.14 16.38 -9.06
C ASP A 99 4.08 16.86 -7.93
N ALA A 100 3.99 18.14 -7.56
CA ALA A 100 4.75 18.76 -6.47
C ALA A 100 4.33 18.24 -5.08
N GLY A 101 3.10 17.73 -4.95
CA GLY A 101 2.62 17.01 -3.77
C GLY A 101 3.43 15.74 -3.44
N ARG A 102 4.31 15.31 -4.36
CA ARG A 102 5.17 14.13 -4.17
C ARG A 102 6.20 14.30 -3.05
N ALA A 103 6.61 15.53 -2.72
CA ALA A 103 7.52 15.78 -1.58
C ALA A 103 6.93 15.29 -0.24
N LEU A 104 5.60 15.30 -0.09
CA LEU A 104 4.91 14.78 1.09
C LEU A 104 5.11 13.27 1.26
N TRP A 105 5.52 12.53 0.22
CA TRP A 105 5.84 11.10 0.31
C TRP A 105 7.08 10.82 1.14
N LEU A 106 7.99 11.79 1.34
CA LEU A 106 9.13 11.59 2.23
C LEU A 106 8.68 11.26 3.66
N LEU A 107 7.55 11.83 4.12
CA LEU A 107 6.94 11.48 5.40
C LEU A 107 6.47 10.02 5.44
N LEU A 108 6.03 9.49 4.30
CA LEU A 108 5.53 8.13 4.13
C LEU A 108 6.62 7.13 3.71
N LEU A 109 7.84 7.59 3.43
CA LEU A 109 8.98 6.77 3.01
C LEU A 109 9.18 5.54 3.93
N PRO A 110 9.14 5.65 5.28
CA PRO A 110 9.29 4.48 6.14
C PRO A 110 8.21 3.43 5.89
N PHE A 111 6.97 3.84 5.62
CA PHE A 111 5.88 2.93 5.28
C PHE A 111 6.07 2.29 3.90
N MET A 112 6.57 3.05 2.93
CA MET A 112 6.91 2.53 1.60
C MET A 112 7.98 1.44 1.69
N VAL A 113 9.03 1.65 2.48
CA VAL A 113 10.10 0.67 2.70
C VAL A 113 9.56 -0.61 3.34
N VAL A 114 8.67 -0.49 4.33
CA VAL A 114 8.04 -1.67 4.96
C VAL A 114 7.10 -2.40 3.99
N ASN A 115 6.38 -1.66 3.16
CA ASN A 115 5.57 -2.25 2.09
C ASN A 115 6.45 -3.00 1.07
N LEU A 116 7.58 -2.43 0.67
CA LEU A 116 8.55 -3.08 -0.21
C LEU A 116 9.14 -4.35 0.46
N ALA A 117 9.46 -4.29 1.75
CA ALA A 117 9.97 -5.44 2.49
C ALA A 117 8.99 -6.63 2.47
N HIS A 118 7.68 -6.40 2.38
CA HIS A 118 6.71 -7.48 2.19
C HIS A 118 6.98 -8.28 0.92
N TRP A 119 7.29 -7.58 -0.17
CA TRP A 119 7.53 -8.15 -1.51
C TRP A 119 8.94 -8.72 -1.67
N MET A 120 9.94 -8.19 -0.94
CA MET A 120 11.31 -8.69 -0.92
C MET A 120 11.51 -9.97 -0.08
N ARG A 121 10.44 -10.60 0.40
CA ARG A 121 10.51 -11.80 1.24
C ARG A 121 11.23 -12.94 0.50
N PRO A 122 12.30 -13.55 1.07
CA PRO A 122 12.96 -14.69 0.46
C PRO A 122 12.02 -15.89 0.26
N ALA A 123 12.20 -16.64 -0.83
CA ALA A 123 11.45 -17.87 -1.06
C ALA A 123 11.87 -18.95 -0.04
N ALA A 124 10.92 -19.48 0.73
CA ALA A 124 11.17 -20.57 1.67
C ALA A 124 9.98 -21.55 1.74
N PRO A 125 9.72 -22.32 0.66
CA PRO A 125 8.53 -23.19 0.56
C PRO A 125 8.46 -24.21 1.70
N ALA A 126 9.61 -24.75 2.12
CA ALA A 126 9.71 -25.76 3.16
C ALA A 126 9.53 -25.23 4.60
N ARG A 127 9.39 -23.91 4.82
CA ARG A 127 9.33 -23.30 6.17
C ARG A 127 8.13 -22.38 6.35
N PRO A 128 6.90 -22.93 6.42
CA PRO A 128 5.68 -22.13 6.56
C PRO A 128 5.65 -21.29 7.85
N ARG A 129 6.33 -21.72 8.92
CA ARG A 129 6.44 -20.94 10.17
C ARG A 129 7.26 -19.66 9.99
N ALA A 130 8.39 -19.72 9.29
CA ALA A 130 9.25 -18.57 9.04
C ALA A 130 8.57 -17.54 8.13
N VAL A 131 7.88 -18.01 7.08
CA VAL A 131 7.06 -17.14 6.21
C VAL A 131 5.96 -16.42 7.01
N ARG A 132 5.27 -17.13 7.90
CA ARG A 132 4.25 -16.53 8.78
C ARG A 132 4.85 -15.50 9.74
N LEU A 133 5.99 -15.81 10.35
CA LEU A 133 6.69 -14.90 11.25
C LEU A 133 7.17 -13.65 10.53
N TYR A 134 7.79 -13.78 9.36
CA TYR A 134 8.21 -12.64 8.52
C TYR A 134 7.02 -11.73 8.22
N GLY A 135 5.91 -12.30 7.74
CA GLY A 135 4.71 -11.53 7.45
C GLY A 135 4.12 -10.84 8.69
N LEU A 136 4.18 -11.48 9.86
CA LEU A 136 3.76 -10.88 11.14
C LEU A 136 4.66 -9.71 11.52
N LEU A 137 5.99 -9.87 11.45
CA LEU A 137 6.96 -8.84 11.78
C LEU A 137 6.80 -7.61 10.90
N VAL A 138 6.64 -7.78 9.57
CA VAL A 138 6.36 -6.66 8.64
C VAL A 138 5.11 -5.88 9.06
N ARG A 139 4.02 -6.58 9.44
CA ARG A 139 2.78 -5.93 9.90
C ARG A 139 2.96 -5.20 11.24
N LEU A 140 3.72 -5.79 12.18
CA LEU A 140 4.01 -5.17 13.47
C LEU A 140 4.92 -3.94 13.31
N ILE A 141 5.93 -4.01 12.44
CA ILE A 141 6.82 -2.89 12.09
C ILE A 141 5.99 -1.75 11.48
N ALA A 142 5.08 -2.05 10.56
CA ALA A 142 4.19 -1.02 10.00
C ALA A 142 3.31 -0.37 11.08
N LEU A 143 2.71 -1.18 11.97
CA LEU A 143 1.86 -0.67 13.05
C LEU A 143 2.64 0.23 14.02
N THR A 144 3.84 -0.21 14.41
CA THR A 144 4.70 0.53 15.33
C THR A 144 5.24 1.82 14.69
N LEU A 145 5.50 1.86 13.39
CA LEU A 145 5.76 3.11 12.67
C LEU A 145 4.59 4.09 12.75
N THR A 146 3.34 3.63 12.67
CA THR A 146 2.17 4.51 12.87
C THR A 146 2.14 5.07 14.29
N VAL A 147 2.35 4.22 15.29
CA VAL A 147 2.43 4.66 16.69
C VAL A 147 3.54 5.69 16.87
N LEU A 148 4.71 5.48 16.28
CA LEU A 148 5.85 6.38 16.37
C LEU A 148 5.63 7.72 15.67
N LEU A 149 5.07 7.72 14.46
CA LEU A 149 4.72 8.93 13.73
C LEU A 149 3.76 9.80 14.55
N VAL A 150 2.73 9.18 15.13
CA VAL A 150 1.73 9.88 15.93
C VAL A 150 2.30 10.31 17.26
N ALA A 151 3.11 9.47 17.91
CA ALA A 151 3.81 9.82 19.14
C ALA A 151 4.74 11.02 18.93
N ALA A 152 5.47 11.08 17.81
CA ALA A 152 6.31 12.23 17.45
C ALA A 152 5.48 13.51 17.29
N ALA A 153 4.32 13.43 16.64
CA ALA A 153 3.39 14.56 16.56
C ALA A 153 2.86 14.98 17.94
N CYS A 154 2.61 14.02 18.84
CA CYS A 154 2.24 14.29 20.24
C CYS A 154 3.39 14.94 21.03
N GLU A 155 4.65 14.50 20.86
CA GLU A 155 5.82 15.14 21.50
C GLU A 155 5.91 16.63 21.10
N VAL A 156 5.74 16.94 19.82
CA VAL A 156 5.77 18.33 19.35
C VAL A 156 4.57 19.13 19.87
N ALA A 157 3.35 18.63 19.67
CA ALA A 157 2.14 19.39 19.97
C ALA A 157 1.81 19.43 21.47
N LEU A 158 1.87 18.28 22.15
CA LEU A 158 1.48 18.14 23.56
C LEU A 158 2.63 18.51 24.50
N ASP A 159 3.83 17.95 24.32
CA ASP A 159 4.95 18.19 25.22
C ASP A 159 5.58 19.58 24.98
N LEU A 160 6.11 19.84 23.78
CA LEU A 160 6.84 21.08 23.53
C LEU A 160 5.93 22.32 23.51
N VAL A 161 4.81 22.26 22.78
CA VAL A 161 3.93 23.43 22.60
C VAL A 161 2.98 23.60 23.78
N ALA A 162 2.14 22.62 24.08
CA ALA A 162 1.05 22.79 25.05
C ALA A 162 1.48 22.68 26.52
N TRP A 163 2.46 21.83 26.83
CA TRP A 163 2.91 21.59 28.20
C TRP A 163 4.05 22.54 28.60
N GLN A 164 5.12 22.58 27.81
CA GLN A 164 6.33 23.35 28.12
C GLN A 164 6.17 24.83 27.70
N CYS A 165 5.94 25.13 26.42
CA CYS A 165 5.91 26.52 25.95
C CYS A 165 4.71 27.30 26.49
N ALA A 166 3.49 26.77 26.39
CA ALA A 166 2.29 27.43 26.94
C ALA A 166 2.27 27.44 28.49
N GLY A 167 3.05 26.55 29.13
CA GLY A 167 3.30 26.55 30.57
C GLY A 167 4.30 27.60 31.04
N ALA A 168 5.24 27.99 30.18
CA ALA A 168 6.30 28.94 30.48
C ALA A 168 5.94 30.36 29.98
N ARG A 169 5.82 31.32 30.90
CA ARG A 169 5.47 32.72 30.59
C ARG A 169 6.37 33.35 29.53
N ASP A 170 7.68 33.11 29.58
CA ASP A 170 8.62 33.70 28.63
C ASP A 170 8.46 33.16 27.20
N CYS A 171 8.15 31.87 27.06
CA CYS A 171 7.90 31.27 25.75
C CYS A 171 6.58 31.76 25.17
N ALA A 172 5.50 31.71 25.94
CA ALA A 172 4.19 32.12 25.48
C ALA A 172 4.11 33.62 25.13
N ARG A 173 4.83 34.52 25.83
CA ARG A 173 4.90 35.94 25.47
C ARG A 173 5.53 36.21 24.10
N ARG A 174 6.46 35.35 23.65
CA ARG A 174 7.08 35.46 22.32
C ARG A 174 6.18 34.96 21.19
N HIS A 175 5.13 34.20 21.53
CA HIS A 175 4.22 33.59 20.58
C HIS A 175 2.79 34.05 20.83
N PHE A 176 2.40 35.18 20.23
CA PHE A 176 1.10 35.82 20.47
C PHE A 176 -0.11 34.89 20.28
N TRP A 177 -0.01 33.89 19.38
CA TRP A 177 -1.05 32.90 19.13
C TRP A 177 -1.25 31.90 20.29
N LEU A 178 -0.30 31.79 21.23
CA LEU A 178 -0.42 31.02 22.46
C LEU A 178 -0.97 31.85 23.64
N ALA A 179 -1.17 33.16 23.47
CA ALA A 179 -1.51 34.05 24.57
C ALA A 179 -2.79 33.62 25.31
N PHE A 180 -3.80 33.12 24.59
CA PHE A 180 -5.08 32.65 25.19
C PHE A 180 -4.93 31.39 26.05
N LEU A 181 -3.84 30.65 25.90
CA LEU A 181 -3.53 29.48 26.71
C LEU A 181 -2.79 29.85 27.99
N THR A 182 -2.34 31.10 28.18
CA THR A 182 -1.54 31.47 29.35
C THR A 182 -2.40 31.76 30.59
N PRO A 183 -1.85 31.61 31.81
CA PRO A 183 -2.55 32.03 33.04
C PRO A 183 -2.85 33.54 33.06
N ASP A 184 -2.02 34.33 32.38
CA ASP A 184 -2.09 35.79 32.31
C ASP A 184 -3.02 36.28 31.16
N ALA A 185 -3.63 35.36 30.39
CA ALA A 185 -4.49 35.67 29.24
C ALA A 185 -5.68 36.56 29.59
N ALA A 186 -6.15 36.51 30.85
CA ALA A 186 -7.20 37.37 31.38
C ALA A 186 -6.89 38.88 31.33
N GLN A 187 -5.61 39.27 31.19
CA GLN A 187 -5.16 40.67 31.34
C GLN A 187 -4.76 41.33 30.00
N GLY A 188 -4.73 40.57 28.89
CA GLY A 188 -4.30 41.07 27.57
C GLY A 188 -5.41 41.84 26.81
N PRO A 189 -5.11 43.01 26.19
CA PRO A 189 -6.11 43.84 25.52
C PRO A 189 -6.79 43.18 24.30
N GLY A 190 -6.13 42.25 23.60
CA GLY A 190 -6.71 41.51 22.46
C GLY A 190 -7.64 40.34 22.84
N VAL A 191 -7.63 39.90 24.10
CA VAL A 191 -8.38 38.72 24.59
C VAL A 191 -9.78 39.11 25.07
N ARG A 192 -9.98 40.38 25.50
CA ARG A 192 -11.25 40.88 26.05
C ARG A 192 -12.46 40.64 25.13
N ARG A 193 -12.26 40.84 23.81
CA ARG A 193 -13.31 40.68 22.80
C ARG A 193 -13.73 39.22 22.58
N TRP A 194 -12.82 38.26 22.74
CA TRP A 194 -13.14 36.82 22.62
C TRP A 194 -13.70 36.24 23.92
N THR A 195 -13.24 36.72 25.07
CA THR A 195 -13.76 36.31 26.39
C THR A 195 -15.20 36.75 26.61
N GLU A 196 -15.59 37.95 26.13
CA GLU A 196 -16.99 38.39 26.13
C GLU A 196 -17.87 37.57 25.17
N LEU A 197 -17.35 37.17 24.01
CA LEU A 197 -18.10 36.40 23.02
C LEU A 197 -18.34 34.94 23.45
N LEU A 198 -17.38 34.34 24.17
CA LEU A 198 -17.38 32.93 24.58
C LEU A 198 -17.73 32.71 26.05
N GLY A 199 -17.88 33.77 26.86
CA GLY A 199 -18.20 33.68 28.29
C GLY A 199 -17.16 32.95 29.15
N THR A 200 -15.93 32.81 28.67
CA THR A 200 -14.86 32.09 29.39
C THR A 200 -13.98 33.08 30.15
N SER A 201 -13.84 32.88 31.46
CA SER A 201 -12.87 33.63 32.26
C SER A 201 -11.46 33.34 31.75
N GLY A 202 -10.61 34.37 31.65
CA GLY A 202 -9.31 34.32 30.95
C GLY A 202 -8.23 33.40 31.57
N GLY A 203 -8.61 32.43 32.39
CA GLY A 203 -7.77 31.30 32.84
C GLY A 203 -8.36 29.93 32.50
N TRP A 204 -9.52 29.84 31.82
CA TRP A 204 -10.19 28.57 31.53
C TRP A 204 -9.30 27.64 30.69
N TRP A 205 -8.71 28.16 29.61
CA TRP A 205 -7.76 27.45 28.77
C TRP A 205 -6.35 27.35 29.36
N ALA A 206 -6.09 28.00 30.50
CA ALA A 206 -4.79 27.96 31.16
C ALA A 206 -4.54 26.67 31.96
N GLN A 207 -5.59 25.88 32.21
CA GLN A 207 -5.39 24.59 32.88
C GLN A 207 -4.66 23.60 31.96
N PRO A 208 -3.59 22.93 32.44
CA PRO A 208 -2.77 22.03 31.61
C PRO A 208 -3.59 21.01 30.82
N GLY A 209 -4.59 20.39 31.46
CA GLY A 209 -5.45 19.41 30.83
C GLY A 209 -6.23 19.91 29.62
N ARG A 210 -6.73 21.15 29.66
CA ARG A 210 -7.48 21.75 28.54
C ARG A 210 -6.56 22.18 27.41
N ARG A 211 -5.35 22.67 27.72
CA ARG A 211 -4.31 22.95 26.71
C ARG A 211 -3.95 21.69 25.94
N LEU A 212 -3.72 20.58 26.66
CA LEU A 212 -3.40 19.29 26.07
C LEU A 212 -4.56 18.79 25.18
N ALA A 213 -5.80 18.86 25.66
CA ALA A 213 -6.97 18.45 24.88
C ALA A 213 -7.12 19.26 23.58
N LEU A 214 -6.85 20.57 23.61
CA LEU A 214 -6.85 21.41 22.42
C LEU A 214 -5.69 21.06 21.47
N ALA A 215 -4.48 20.89 22.01
CA ALA A 215 -3.31 20.56 21.20
C ALA A 215 -3.39 19.18 20.55
N ALA A 216 -4.18 18.26 21.10
CA ALA A 216 -4.46 16.95 20.49
C ALA A 216 -5.22 17.04 19.15
N LEU A 217 -5.79 18.20 18.81
CA LEU A 217 -6.34 18.45 17.48
C LEU A 217 -5.27 18.37 16.39
N VAL A 218 -3.99 18.66 16.69
CA VAL A 218 -2.89 18.58 15.72
C VAL A 218 -2.61 17.13 15.30
N PRO A 219 -2.26 16.20 16.21
CA PRO A 219 -2.11 14.78 15.83
C PRO A 219 -3.44 14.16 15.39
N GLY A 220 -4.59 14.65 15.89
CA GLY A 220 -5.91 14.24 15.40
C GLY A 220 -6.14 14.61 13.93
N GLY A 221 -5.75 15.81 13.53
CA GLY A 221 -5.77 16.28 12.14
C GLY A 221 -4.86 15.47 11.24
N LEU A 222 -3.66 15.10 11.71
CA LEU A 222 -2.77 14.17 11.01
C LEU A 222 -3.44 12.82 10.75
N ILE A 223 -4.09 12.23 11.76
CA ILE A 223 -4.83 10.96 11.60
C ILE A 223 -5.99 11.11 10.63
N LEU A 224 -6.77 12.20 10.72
CA LEU A 224 -7.88 12.46 9.81
C LEU A 224 -7.40 12.58 8.35
N LEU A 225 -6.29 13.29 8.14
CA LEU A 225 -5.67 13.43 6.82
C LEU A 225 -5.22 12.06 6.27
N LEU A 226 -4.48 11.28 7.06
CA LEU A 226 -4.02 9.95 6.65
C LEU A 226 -5.19 8.99 6.40
N TRP A 227 -6.23 9.05 7.23
CA TRP A 227 -7.46 8.28 7.03
C TRP A 227 -8.15 8.67 5.72
N TYR A 228 -8.28 9.97 5.45
CA TYR A 228 -8.89 10.48 4.23
C TYR A 228 -8.12 10.02 2.98
N LEU A 229 -6.80 10.20 2.97
CA LEU A 229 -5.93 9.76 1.87
C LEU A 229 -5.99 8.25 1.65
N SER A 230 -5.98 7.48 2.74
CA SER A 230 -6.11 6.02 2.70
C SER A 230 -7.49 5.56 2.22
N HIS A 231 -8.55 6.28 2.57
CA HIS A 231 -9.90 5.98 2.11
C HIS A 231 -10.04 6.25 0.61
N ARG A 232 -9.57 7.41 0.15
CA ARG A 232 -9.62 7.83 -1.26
C ARG A 232 -8.85 6.88 -2.18
N THR A 233 -7.63 6.49 -1.80
CA THR A 233 -6.81 5.55 -2.58
C THR A 233 -7.45 4.15 -2.62
N TRP A 234 -7.94 3.67 -1.48
CA TRP A 234 -8.60 2.36 -1.43
C TRP A 234 -9.90 2.32 -2.24
N SER A 235 -10.73 3.37 -2.20
CA SER A 235 -11.96 3.42 -3.00
C SER A 235 -11.68 3.43 -4.50
N ALA A 236 -10.58 4.06 -4.93
CA ALA A 236 -10.19 4.13 -6.34
C ALA A 236 -9.65 2.77 -6.84
N TYR A 237 -8.69 2.17 -6.13
CA TYR A 237 -7.98 0.99 -6.64
C TYR A 237 -8.60 -0.36 -6.25
N GLU A 238 -9.21 -0.49 -5.08
CA GLU A 238 -9.69 -1.79 -4.54
C GLU A 238 -11.21 -2.01 -4.76
N SER A 239 -11.88 -1.10 -5.47
CA SER A 239 -13.28 -1.23 -5.88
C SER A 239 -13.47 -2.20 -7.05
N HIS A 240 -12.44 -2.39 -7.87
CA HIS A 240 -12.45 -3.28 -9.02
C HIS A 240 -12.34 -4.75 -8.58
N ARG A 241 -13.35 -5.55 -8.91
CA ARG A 241 -13.33 -6.99 -8.67
C ARG A 241 -12.52 -7.66 -9.78
N PRO A 242 -11.66 -8.65 -9.46
CA PRO A 242 -11.05 -9.46 -10.50
C PRO A 242 -12.15 -10.15 -11.30
N LEU A 243 -12.01 -10.14 -12.62
CA LEU A 243 -12.82 -10.94 -13.52
C LEU A 243 -12.44 -12.42 -13.30
N VAL A 244 -13.02 -13.07 -12.29
CA VAL A 244 -12.86 -14.52 -12.12
C VAL A 244 -13.85 -15.20 -13.06
N GLN A 245 -13.44 -15.38 -14.30
CA GLN A 245 -14.15 -16.19 -15.29
C GLN A 245 -13.17 -17.20 -15.89
N GLY A 246 -13.01 -18.34 -15.23
CA GLY A 246 -12.18 -19.44 -15.73
C GLY A 246 -12.14 -20.63 -14.76
N PRO A 247 -11.80 -21.84 -15.25
CA PRO A 247 -11.58 -23.00 -14.40
C PRO A 247 -10.46 -22.72 -13.38
N ALA A 248 -10.48 -23.44 -12.25
CA ALA A 248 -9.48 -23.27 -11.20
C ALA A 248 -8.06 -23.49 -11.78
N PRO A 249 -7.09 -22.60 -11.48
CA PRO A 249 -5.73 -22.74 -11.99
C PRO A 249 -5.10 -24.04 -11.50
N ASP A 250 -4.20 -24.60 -12.33
CA ASP A 250 -3.46 -25.82 -12.00
C ASP A 250 -2.60 -25.56 -10.74
N PRO A 251 -2.47 -26.50 -9.79
CA PRO A 251 -1.55 -26.35 -8.65
C PRO A 251 -0.11 -25.91 -8.99
N ASP A 252 0.37 -26.18 -10.21
CA ASP A 252 1.70 -25.79 -10.71
C ASP A 252 1.74 -24.41 -11.39
N ASP A 253 0.60 -23.70 -11.50
CA ASP A 253 0.57 -22.35 -12.06
C ASP A 253 1.29 -21.32 -11.17
N SER A 254 1.81 -20.28 -11.83
CA SER A 254 2.45 -19.12 -11.19
C SER A 254 1.61 -18.56 -10.04
N ALA A 255 2.26 -18.10 -8.97
CA ALA A 255 1.58 -17.46 -7.83
C ALA A 255 0.69 -16.27 -8.27
N LEU A 256 1.03 -15.62 -9.39
CA LEU A 256 0.28 -14.51 -10.00
C LEU A 256 -1.08 -14.93 -10.59
N ALA A 257 -1.23 -16.21 -10.97
CA ALA A 257 -2.45 -16.76 -11.54
C ALA A 257 -3.49 -17.13 -10.46
N ARG A 258 -3.09 -17.11 -9.17
CA ARG A 258 -3.99 -17.50 -8.09
C ARG A 258 -5.13 -16.48 -7.94
N PRO A 259 -6.41 -16.91 -7.82
CA PRO A 259 -7.56 -16.00 -7.85
C PRO A 259 -7.53 -14.97 -6.70
N GLY A 260 -6.99 -15.39 -5.57
CA GLY A 260 -6.81 -14.56 -4.39
C GLY A 260 -5.46 -13.87 -4.34
N PHE A 261 -4.67 -13.73 -5.42
CA PHE A 261 -3.39 -12.99 -5.41
C PHE A 261 -3.53 -11.48 -5.63
N TRP A 262 -4.49 -11.05 -6.47
CA TRP A 262 -4.70 -9.63 -6.78
C TRP A 262 -5.77 -8.94 -5.91
N TYR A 263 -6.79 -9.67 -5.43
CA TYR A 263 -7.82 -9.15 -4.51
C TYR A 263 -7.50 -9.10 -2.98
N GLY A 264 -6.97 -7.97 -2.49
CA GLY A 264 -6.51 -7.80 -1.10
C GLY A 264 -7.50 -7.15 -0.14
N ARG A 265 -8.70 -6.82 -0.61
CA ARG A 265 -9.67 -5.92 0.02
C ARG A 265 -9.90 -6.13 1.51
N ARG A 266 -10.08 -7.37 1.98
CA ARG A 266 -10.32 -7.67 3.41
C ARG A 266 -9.13 -7.34 4.29
N LEU A 267 -7.93 -7.74 3.87
CA LEU A 267 -6.71 -7.51 4.63
C LEU A 267 -6.41 -6.01 4.72
N VAL A 268 -6.49 -5.30 3.59
CA VAL A 268 -6.24 -3.85 3.54
C VAL A 268 -7.26 -3.09 4.38
N ALA A 269 -8.55 -3.43 4.30
CA ALA A 269 -9.58 -2.79 5.11
C ALA A 269 -9.34 -3.00 6.62
N ARG A 270 -8.97 -4.22 7.03
CA ARG A 270 -8.67 -4.55 8.43
C ARG A 270 -7.45 -3.79 8.94
N LEU A 271 -6.36 -3.76 8.15
CA LEU A 271 -5.15 -3.03 8.52
C LEU A 271 -5.43 -1.53 8.62
N ARG A 272 -6.15 -0.93 7.66
CA ARG A 272 -6.52 0.49 7.74
C ARG A 272 -7.30 0.81 9.02
N ALA A 273 -8.29 -0.01 9.38
CA ALA A 273 -9.05 0.16 10.61
C ALA A 273 -8.14 0.07 11.85
N ALA A 274 -7.24 -0.92 11.89
CA ALA A 274 -6.29 -1.10 12.99
C ALA A 274 -5.29 0.04 13.11
N HIS A 275 -4.72 0.53 12.01
CA HIS A 275 -3.79 1.67 12.01
C HIS A 275 -4.48 2.97 12.45
N THR A 276 -5.72 3.20 12.00
CA THR A 276 -6.52 4.35 12.44
C THR A 276 -6.76 4.28 13.95
N ALA A 277 -7.17 3.12 14.46
CA ALA A 277 -7.39 2.92 15.89
C ALA A 277 -6.09 3.06 16.71
N ALA A 278 -4.98 2.51 16.23
CA ALA A 278 -3.67 2.65 16.89
C ALA A 278 -3.25 4.12 17.01
N GLY A 279 -3.44 4.91 15.95
CA GLY A 279 -3.16 6.34 15.98
C GLY A 279 -4.01 7.08 17.02
N LEU A 280 -5.33 6.88 17.01
CA LEU A 280 -6.24 7.50 17.96
C LEU A 280 -5.94 7.09 19.42
N LEU A 281 -5.67 5.81 19.66
CA LEU A 281 -5.30 5.29 20.98
C LEU A 281 -3.95 5.83 21.46
N THR A 282 -3.00 6.10 20.55
CA THR A 282 -1.71 6.73 20.89
C THR A 282 -1.93 8.15 21.40
N ILE A 283 -2.78 8.94 20.74
CA ILE A 283 -3.15 10.30 21.19
C ILE A 283 -3.85 10.22 22.55
N ALA A 284 -4.79 9.29 22.71
CA ALA A 284 -5.51 9.09 23.96
C ALA A 284 -4.55 8.71 25.11
N ALA A 285 -3.62 7.79 24.89
CA ALA A 285 -2.61 7.42 25.88
C ALA A 285 -1.72 8.61 26.26
N ALA A 286 -1.30 9.43 25.29
CA ALA A 286 -0.50 10.63 25.53
C ALA A 286 -1.25 11.69 26.34
N LEU A 287 -2.57 11.85 26.12
CA LEU A 287 -3.43 12.74 26.90
C LEU A 287 -3.70 12.21 28.31
N ALA A 288 -4.00 10.92 28.44
CA ALA A 288 -4.37 10.31 29.72
C ALA A 288 -3.19 10.28 30.70
N THR A 289 -1.99 9.95 30.24
CA THR A 289 -0.79 9.76 31.09
C THR A 289 -0.53 10.90 32.09
N PRO A 290 -0.47 12.18 31.68
CA PRO A 290 -0.23 13.29 32.61
C PRO A 290 -1.39 13.50 33.60
N ALA A 291 -2.64 13.31 33.19
CA ALA A 291 -3.81 13.42 34.07
C ALA A 291 -3.88 12.28 35.10
N LEU A 292 -3.65 11.05 34.66
CA LEU A 292 -3.60 9.86 35.52
C LEU A 292 -2.53 10.00 36.61
N ARG A 293 -1.32 10.42 36.24
CA ARG A 293 -0.22 10.65 37.20
C ARG A 293 -0.51 11.78 38.18
N PHE A 294 -1.37 12.74 37.81
CA PHE A 294 -1.81 13.78 38.73
C PHE A 294 -2.85 13.24 39.70
N ASP A 295 -3.84 12.50 39.21
CA ASP A 295 -4.97 12.00 39.99
C ASP A 295 -4.58 10.85 40.95
N HIS A 296 -3.59 10.00 40.59
CA HIS A 296 -3.07 8.90 41.42
C HIS A 296 -2.24 9.37 42.64
N ARG A 297 -2.07 10.68 42.87
CA ARG A 297 -1.30 11.18 44.00
C ARG A 297 -2.05 10.93 45.32
N PRO A 298 -1.34 10.68 46.43
CA PRO A 298 -1.97 10.59 47.75
C PRO A 298 -2.80 11.85 48.05
N GLY A 299 -4.08 11.68 48.41
CA GLY A 299 -5.02 12.78 48.70
C GLY A 299 -5.76 13.33 47.48
N GLY A 300 -5.65 12.71 46.30
CA GLY A 300 -6.43 13.07 45.10
C GLY A 300 -7.92 12.67 45.18
N PRO A 301 -8.78 13.21 44.30
CA PRO A 301 -10.20 12.86 44.26
C PRO A 301 -10.42 11.40 43.84
N GLY A 302 -10.86 10.53 44.76
CA GLY A 302 -11.00 9.09 44.50
C GLY A 302 -11.90 8.71 43.31
N ALA A 303 -12.86 9.56 42.96
CA ALA A 303 -13.70 9.36 41.77
C ALA A 303 -12.91 9.54 40.45
N LEU A 304 -12.04 10.55 40.36
CA LEU A 304 -11.21 10.77 39.18
C LEU A 304 -10.11 9.71 39.07
N ASP A 305 -9.60 9.25 40.22
CA ASP A 305 -8.66 8.15 40.30
C ASP A 305 -9.26 6.85 39.73
N THR A 306 -10.45 6.47 40.23
CA THR A 306 -11.20 5.29 39.75
C THR A 306 -11.52 5.39 38.26
N LEU A 307 -12.00 6.55 37.82
CA LEU A 307 -12.28 6.81 36.39
C LEU A 307 -11.02 6.68 35.55
N GLY A 308 -9.88 7.17 36.05
CA GLY A 308 -8.58 7.05 35.41
C GLY A 308 -8.14 5.59 35.24
N VAL A 309 -8.31 4.76 36.27
CA VAL A 309 -8.03 3.31 36.20
C VAL A 309 -8.91 2.64 35.15
N LEU A 310 -10.22 2.92 35.16
CA LEU A 310 -11.15 2.36 34.17
C LEU A 310 -10.78 2.78 32.74
N LEU A 311 -10.46 4.06 32.53
CA LEU A 311 -10.03 4.58 31.25
C LEU A 311 -8.74 3.90 30.77
N THR A 312 -7.77 3.70 31.67
CA THR A 312 -6.53 2.99 31.38
C THR A 312 -6.80 1.55 30.96
N ALA A 313 -7.68 0.84 31.67
CA ALA A 313 -8.09 -0.51 31.30
C ALA A 313 -8.74 -0.56 29.91
N CYS A 314 -9.62 0.39 29.59
CA CYS A 314 -10.23 0.49 28.27
C CYS A 314 -9.21 0.79 27.17
N LEU A 315 -8.23 1.67 27.41
CA LEU A 315 -7.15 1.97 26.46
C LEU A 315 -6.28 0.75 26.20
N LEU A 316 -5.88 0.02 27.25
CA LEU A 316 -5.11 -1.22 27.13
C LEU A 316 -5.89 -2.32 26.39
N ALA A 317 -7.19 -2.47 26.68
CA ALA A 317 -8.05 -3.41 25.96
C ALA A 317 -8.16 -3.03 24.47
N GLY A 318 -8.38 -1.75 24.16
CA GLY A 318 -8.41 -1.25 22.78
C GLY A 318 -7.09 -1.48 22.03
N ALA A 319 -5.96 -1.25 22.70
CA ALA A 319 -4.63 -1.53 22.15
C ALA A 319 -4.45 -3.04 21.89
N GLY A 320 -4.86 -3.89 22.84
CA GLY A 320 -4.83 -5.35 22.69
C GLY A 320 -5.66 -5.85 21.50
N VAL A 321 -6.89 -5.35 21.35
CA VAL A 321 -7.76 -5.67 20.20
C VAL A 321 -7.13 -5.19 18.89
N THR A 322 -6.51 -4.01 18.87
CA THR A 322 -5.83 -3.46 17.70
C THR A 322 -4.64 -4.32 17.28
N VAL A 323 -3.78 -4.70 18.22
CA VAL A 323 -2.65 -5.61 17.98
C VAL A 323 -3.15 -6.97 17.52
N ALA A 324 -4.19 -7.52 18.17
CA ALA A 324 -4.79 -8.78 17.76
C ALA A 324 -5.32 -8.71 16.31
N ALA A 325 -5.98 -7.62 15.90
CA ALA A 325 -6.45 -7.43 14.52
C ALA A 325 -5.30 -7.43 13.49
N VAL A 326 -4.12 -6.92 13.86
CA VAL A 326 -2.91 -6.93 13.01
C VAL A 326 -2.23 -8.31 13.00
N CYS A 327 -2.22 -8.99 14.15
CA CYS A 327 -1.64 -10.33 14.32
C CYS A 327 -2.47 -11.43 13.65
N ARG A 328 -3.79 -11.26 13.53
CA ARG A 328 -4.69 -12.21 12.86
C ARG A 328 -4.18 -12.54 11.45
N ARG A 329 -4.38 -13.80 11.05
CA ARG A 329 -3.81 -14.38 9.83
C ARG A 329 -4.11 -13.50 8.60
N GLY A 330 -3.11 -13.44 7.72
CA GLY A 330 -3.14 -12.64 6.50
C GLY A 330 -4.06 -13.21 5.42
N ARG A 331 -3.98 -12.58 4.25
CA ARG A 331 -4.64 -12.94 2.99
C ARG A 331 -4.47 -14.43 2.65
N ASP A 332 -5.55 -15.05 2.14
CA ASP A 332 -5.50 -16.35 1.47
C ASP A 332 -5.33 -16.09 -0.03
N GLU A 333 -4.26 -16.62 -0.62
CA GLU A 333 -3.97 -16.44 -2.05
C GLU A 333 -4.80 -17.39 -2.92
N HIS A 334 -5.29 -18.50 -2.37
CA HIS A 334 -6.00 -19.53 -3.12
C HIS A 334 -7.48 -19.22 -3.30
N ARG A 335 -8.05 -18.30 -2.51
CA ARG A 335 -9.48 -17.98 -2.52
C ARG A 335 -9.72 -16.48 -2.46
N VAL A 336 -10.71 -16.00 -3.21
CA VAL A 336 -11.18 -14.62 -3.14
C VAL A 336 -11.97 -14.43 -1.83
N ASP A 337 -11.38 -13.72 -0.87
CA ASP A 337 -12.01 -13.49 0.42
C ASP A 337 -12.86 -12.20 0.42
N GLN A 338 -14.18 -12.36 0.32
CA GLN A 338 -15.15 -11.26 0.25
C GLN A 338 -15.79 -10.90 1.59
N ARG A 339 -15.59 -11.72 2.65
CA ARG A 339 -16.27 -11.52 3.94
C ARG A 339 -15.58 -10.44 4.76
N LEU A 340 -15.98 -9.19 4.55
CA LEU A 340 -15.67 -8.09 5.46
C LEU A 340 -16.39 -8.36 6.79
N ASP A 341 -15.71 -8.12 7.91
CA ASP A 341 -16.34 -8.07 9.23
C ASP A 341 -16.70 -6.60 9.49
N PRO A 342 -17.93 -6.15 9.13
CA PRO A 342 -18.30 -4.75 9.23
C PRO A 342 -18.27 -4.25 10.67
N HIS A 343 -18.48 -5.14 11.65
CA HIS A 343 -18.40 -4.80 13.06
C HIS A 343 -16.96 -4.46 13.43
N LEU A 344 -15.99 -5.33 13.15
CA LEU A 344 -14.59 -5.04 13.44
C LEU A 344 -14.10 -3.77 12.71
N LEU A 345 -14.48 -3.60 11.44
CA LEU A 345 -14.00 -2.49 10.60
C LEU A 345 -14.54 -1.13 11.04
N ARG A 346 -15.76 -1.08 11.56
CA ARG A 346 -16.42 0.17 11.97
C ARG A 346 -16.28 0.42 13.46
N GLN A 347 -16.45 -0.60 14.30
CA GLN A 347 -16.45 -0.44 15.76
C GLN A 347 -15.06 -0.18 16.33
N LEU A 348 -14.00 -0.74 15.74
CA LEU A 348 -12.63 -0.52 16.24
C LEU A 348 -12.20 0.96 16.15
N PRO A 349 -12.24 1.62 14.97
CA PRO A 349 -11.87 3.04 14.88
C PRO A 349 -12.87 3.96 15.59
N LEU A 350 -14.18 3.66 15.56
CA LEU A 350 -15.16 4.46 16.30
C LEU A 350 -15.01 4.33 17.82
N GLY A 351 -14.71 3.14 18.32
CA GLY A 351 -14.42 2.89 19.73
C GLY A 351 -13.15 3.61 20.17
N ALA A 352 -12.09 3.58 19.36
CA ALA A 352 -10.87 4.35 19.61
C ALA A 352 -11.12 5.86 19.61
N LEU A 353 -11.96 6.37 18.70
CA LEU A 353 -12.38 7.76 18.68
C LEU A 353 -13.19 8.13 19.92
N ALA A 354 -14.16 7.30 20.31
CA ALA A 354 -14.94 7.51 21.53
C ALA A 354 -14.04 7.54 22.78
N LEU A 355 -13.07 6.62 22.87
CA LEU A 355 -12.08 6.61 23.95
C LEU A 355 -11.21 7.87 23.94
N LEU A 356 -10.78 8.35 22.77
CA LEU A 356 -10.05 9.62 22.66
C LEU A 356 -10.88 10.79 23.16
N LEU A 357 -12.15 10.89 22.77
CA LEU A 357 -13.06 11.95 23.20
C LEU A 357 -13.31 11.90 24.72
N LEU A 358 -13.58 10.71 25.27
CA LEU A 358 -13.71 10.50 26.71
C LEU A 358 -12.42 10.86 27.45
N THR A 359 -11.27 10.53 26.88
CA THR A 359 -9.96 10.89 27.44
C THR A 359 -9.76 12.40 27.42
N ALA A 360 -10.14 13.09 26.34
CA ALA A 360 -10.06 14.54 26.25
C ALA A 360 -10.97 15.23 27.28
N LEU A 361 -12.18 14.70 27.50
CA LEU A 361 -13.10 15.17 28.55
C LEU A 361 -12.51 14.96 29.95
N TYR A 362 -12.01 13.76 30.25
CA TYR A 362 -11.35 13.44 31.52
C TYR A 362 -10.11 14.32 31.77
N THR A 363 -9.28 14.51 30.74
CA THR A 363 -8.07 15.32 30.81
C THR A 363 -8.41 16.80 30.97
N GLY A 364 -9.42 17.30 30.26
CA GLY A 364 -9.90 18.68 30.33
C GLY A 364 -10.74 19.02 31.56
N TRP A 365 -11.06 18.03 32.41
CA TRP A 365 -11.77 18.24 33.67
C TRP A 365 -10.99 19.17 34.60
N SER A 366 -11.71 20.02 35.32
CA SER A 366 -11.11 21.10 36.11
C SER A 366 -10.23 20.55 37.25
N ARG A 367 -8.96 20.97 37.28
CA ARG A 367 -7.98 20.65 38.33
C ARG A 367 -7.27 21.95 38.77
N PRO A 368 -7.75 22.63 39.83
CA PRO A 368 -7.27 23.96 40.22
C PRO A 368 -5.77 24.04 40.54
N ASP A 369 -5.21 22.99 41.15
CA ASP A 369 -3.82 22.97 41.62
C ASP A 369 -2.85 22.30 40.62
N TRP A 370 -3.30 22.07 39.39
CA TRP A 370 -2.48 21.42 38.39
C TRP A 370 -1.67 22.43 37.58
N HIS A 371 -0.35 22.39 37.76
CA HIS A 371 0.61 23.21 37.01
C HIS A 371 1.52 22.34 36.15
N SER A 372 1.81 22.80 34.92
CA SER A 372 2.79 22.15 34.05
C SER A 372 4.21 22.55 34.48
N THR A 373 5.04 21.55 34.76
CA THR A 373 6.44 21.72 35.15
C THR A 373 7.29 20.65 34.48
N GLY A 374 8.50 21.03 34.07
CA GLY A 374 9.42 20.13 33.37
C GLY A 374 8.85 19.56 32.07
N ARG A 375 9.35 18.38 31.68
CA ARG A 375 8.82 17.63 30.52
C ARG A 375 7.49 16.97 30.85
N LEU A 376 6.66 16.75 29.83
CA LEU A 376 5.41 16.04 29.94
C LEU A 376 5.65 14.64 30.55
N PRO A 377 4.90 14.28 31.61
CA PRO A 377 4.97 12.94 32.18
C PRO A 377 4.66 11.88 31.11
N GLY A 378 5.63 11.01 30.82
CA GLY A 378 5.52 10.02 29.74
C GLY A 378 6.65 10.09 28.70
N ALA A 379 7.45 11.16 28.70
CA ALA A 379 8.59 11.36 27.80
C ALA A 379 9.50 10.13 27.52
N PRO A 380 9.86 9.24 28.47
CA PRO A 380 10.71 8.08 28.14
C PRO A 380 10.00 7.04 27.25
N ALA A 381 8.67 7.06 27.13
CA ALA A 381 7.91 6.10 26.34
C ALA A 381 8.27 6.19 24.84
N PHE A 382 8.50 7.39 24.30
CA PHE A 382 8.91 7.57 22.91
C PHE A 382 10.25 6.87 22.61
N GLY A 383 11.23 7.03 23.50
CA GLY A 383 12.52 6.32 23.40
C GLY A 383 12.35 4.80 23.47
N GLY A 384 11.49 4.30 24.36
CA GLY A 384 11.15 2.88 24.43
C GLY A 384 10.52 2.33 23.15
N LEU A 385 9.61 3.09 22.54
CA LEU A 385 8.99 2.73 21.25
C LEU A 385 10.02 2.69 20.11
N MET A 386 10.95 3.65 20.07
CA MET A 386 12.07 3.67 19.11
C MET A 386 12.96 2.42 19.24
N LEU A 387 13.30 2.03 20.47
CA LEU A 387 14.09 0.82 20.72
C LEU A 387 13.32 -0.46 20.31
N ALA A 388 12.03 -0.54 20.63
CA ALA A 388 11.18 -1.66 20.23
C ALA A 388 11.08 -1.78 18.70
N GLN A 389 10.95 -0.64 17.99
CA GLN A 389 10.98 -0.58 16.53
C GLN A 389 12.31 -1.12 15.97
N GLY A 390 13.44 -0.67 16.52
CA GLY A 390 14.77 -1.16 16.13
C GLY A 390 14.92 -2.67 16.33
N ALA A 391 14.46 -3.18 17.47
CA ALA A 391 14.47 -4.61 17.77
C ALA A 391 13.63 -5.42 16.79
N LEU A 392 12.43 -4.94 16.42
CA LEU A 392 11.58 -5.59 15.41
C LEU A 392 12.26 -5.64 14.03
N VAL A 393 12.93 -4.55 13.62
CA VAL A 393 13.67 -4.49 12.34
C VAL A 393 14.84 -5.48 12.34
N VAL A 394 15.62 -5.54 13.43
CA VAL A 394 16.71 -6.52 13.58
C VAL A 394 16.17 -7.95 13.51
N LEU A 395 15.07 -8.24 14.23
CA LEU A 395 14.45 -9.55 14.21
C LEU A 395 13.95 -9.95 12.81
N LEU A 396 13.36 -9.01 12.06
CA LEU A 396 12.97 -9.23 10.66
C LEU A 396 14.18 -9.60 9.80
N GLY A 397 15.29 -8.86 9.95
CA GLY A 397 16.55 -9.13 9.23
C GLY A 397 17.12 -10.52 9.53
N LEU A 398 17.12 -10.94 10.81
CA LEU A 398 17.56 -12.27 11.22
C LEU A 398 16.69 -13.39 10.62
N VAL A 399 15.37 -13.21 10.62
CA VAL A 399 14.43 -14.17 10.00
C VAL A 399 14.65 -14.24 8.48
N ALA A 400 14.79 -13.08 7.82
CA ALA A 400 15.06 -13.00 6.39
C ALA A 400 16.36 -13.69 6.01
N TRP A 401 17.42 -13.44 6.77
CA TRP A 401 18.73 -14.05 6.57
C TRP A 401 18.70 -15.58 6.76
N GLY A 402 18.01 -16.06 7.81
CA GLY A 402 17.82 -17.49 8.03
C GLY A 402 17.03 -18.16 6.91
N MET A 403 16.02 -17.49 6.35
CA MET A 403 15.28 -17.95 5.17
C MET A 403 16.18 -18.01 3.93
N TYR A 404 16.94 -16.94 3.66
CA TYR A 404 17.86 -16.87 2.53
C TYR A 404 18.92 -17.98 2.55
N ARG A 405 19.61 -18.17 3.69
CA ARG A 405 20.66 -19.20 3.82
C ARG A 405 20.15 -20.62 3.63
N SER A 406 18.88 -20.84 3.93
CA SER A 406 18.29 -22.18 3.84
C SER A 406 17.68 -22.50 2.49
N GLY A 407 17.42 -21.49 1.65
CA GLY A 407 17.06 -21.68 0.25
C GLY A 407 18.27 -21.89 -0.66
N ALA A 408 19.48 -21.56 -0.17
CA ALA A 408 20.73 -21.64 -0.92
C ALA A 408 21.44 -23.01 -0.84
N THR A 409 20.92 -24.00 -0.09
CA THR A 409 21.44 -25.37 -0.14
C THR A 409 20.96 -26.04 -1.42
N PRO A 410 21.85 -26.37 -2.38
CA PRO A 410 21.47 -27.09 -3.60
C PRO A 410 20.91 -28.45 -3.21
N SER A 411 19.69 -28.78 -3.65
CA SER A 411 19.29 -30.17 -3.74
C SER A 411 20.31 -30.87 -4.64
N ALA A 412 21.03 -31.86 -4.12
CA ALA A 412 21.92 -32.68 -4.93
C ALA A 412 21.12 -33.21 -6.13
N PRO A 413 21.66 -33.15 -7.36
CA PRO A 413 20.96 -33.70 -8.52
C PRO A 413 20.72 -35.18 -8.25
N THR A 414 19.46 -35.56 -8.17
CA THR A 414 19.04 -36.95 -8.29
C THR A 414 19.56 -37.42 -9.64
N THR A 415 20.59 -38.27 -9.62
CA THR A 415 21.04 -39.04 -10.77
C THR A 415 19.86 -39.80 -11.31
N GLU A 416 19.27 -39.26 -12.38
CA GLU A 416 18.40 -39.97 -13.30
C GLU A 416 19.30 -40.99 -13.99
N THR A 417 19.26 -42.22 -13.51
CA THR A 417 19.82 -43.38 -14.20
C THR A 417 18.99 -43.60 -15.45
N ASP A 418 19.47 -43.05 -16.55
CA ASP A 418 19.04 -43.37 -17.90
C ASP A 418 19.40 -44.84 -18.16
N ILE A 419 18.39 -45.72 -18.19
CA ILE A 419 18.55 -47.11 -18.61
C ILE A 419 18.09 -47.18 -20.07
N ASP A 420 19.10 -47.17 -20.93
CA ASP A 420 19.24 -47.83 -22.23
C ASP A 420 17.99 -48.05 -23.11
N SER A 421 18.04 -47.40 -24.28
CA SER A 421 17.52 -47.98 -25.52
C SER A 421 18.55 -47.84 -26.65
N ALA A 422 19.25 -48.96 -26.87
CA ALA A 422 19.70 -49.51 -28.16
C ALA A 422 20.76 -48.76 -28.99
N SER A 423 21.93 -49.40 -29.13
CA SER A 423 22.55 -49.55 -30.45
C SER A 423 23.26 -50.90 -30.60
N VAL A 424 23.02 -51.49 -31.76
CA VAL A 424 23.29 -52.84 -32.26
C VAL A 424 24.79 -53.11 -32.53
N LEU A 425 25.14 -54.40 -32.38
CA LEU A 425 26.37 -55.13 -32.72
C LEU A 425 27.18 -54.72 -33.97
N GLY A 426 28.51 -54.86 -33.83
CA GLY A 426 29.48 -55.16 -34.90
C GLY A 426 30.90 -55.45 -34.32
N PRO A 427 31.58 -56.59 -34.60
CA PRO A 427 32.72 -57.08 -33.82
C PRO A 427 34.13 -56.90 -34.45
N ALA A 428 35.15 -57.26 -33.65
CA ALA A 428 36.61 -57.42 -33.91
C ALA A 428 37.46 -56.14 -33.74
N SER A 429 38.56 -56.07 -32.98
CA SER A 429 39.56 -57.06 -32.57
C SER A 429 40.45 -56.52 -31.40
N VAL A 430 41.09 -57.43 -30.65
CA VAL A 430 41.94 -57.29 -29.44
C VAL A 430 43.45 -57.47 -29.83
N PRO A 431 44.55 -57.22 -29.04
CA PRO A 431 44.78 -56.62 -27.69
C PRO A 431 45.81 -55.45 -27.61
N GLY A 432 45.99 -54.84 -26.41
CA GLY A 432 46.92 -53.73 -26.05
C GLY A 432 48.43 -54.08 -25.92
N PRO A 433 49.28 -53.41 -25.08
CA PRO A 433 49.00 -52.38 -24.05
C PRO A 433 49.99 -51.16 -23.95
N ALA A 434 49.59 -50.20 -23.07
CA ALA A 434 50.40 -49.33 -22.18
C ALA A 434 51.33 -48.19 -22.69
N SER A 435 51.04 -46.95 -22.21
CA SER A 435 51.90 -45.91 -21.60
C SER A 435 51.39 -44.48 -21.95
N VAL A 436 50.82 -43.68 -21.02
CA VAL A 436 51.39 -42.80 -19.98
C VAL A 436 51.78 -41.38 -20.49
N LEU A 437 51.17 -40.35 -19.85
CA LEU A 437 51.45 -38.88 -19.85
C LEU A 437 51.12 -38.10 -21.14
N GLY A 438 50.57 -36.88 -21.16
CA GLY A 438 50.21 -35.86 -20.18
C GLY A 438 49.59 -34.65 -20.94
N ARG A 439 48.73 -33.87 -20.25
CA ARG A 439 47.86 -32.79 -20.77
C ARG A 439 48.58 -31.59 -21.42
N GLY A 440 47.99 -31.02 -22.49
CA GLY A 440 48.20 -29.66 -23.03
C GLY A 440 47.48 -28.57 -22.19
N SER A 441 47.86 -27.28 -22.17
CA SER A 441 48.02 -26.29 -23.27
C SER A 441 46.68 -26.01 -23.97
N GLY A 442 45.98 -24.89 -23.73
CA GLY A 442 46.26 -23.56 -24.28
C GLY A 442 45.01 -22.62 -24.24
N PRO A 443 45.03 -21.41 -24.85
CA PRO A 443 44.66 -20.15 -24.15
C PRO A 443 43.77 -19.13 -24.94
N VAL A 444 43.55 -17.92 -24.35
CA VAL A 444 43.50 -16.54 -25.00
C VAL A 444 42.26 -16.18 -25.87
N LEU A 445 41.65 -14.97 -25.92
CA LEU A 445 42.13 -13.60 -26.31
C LEU A 445 41.02 -12.54 -26.05
N GLY A 446 41.39 -11.27 -25.81
CA GLY A 446 40.51 -10.08 -25.87
C GLY A 446 41.28 -8.82 -26.31
N ILE A 447 40.69 -8.02 -27.21
CA ILE A 447 41.15 -6.73 -27.80
C ILE A 447 39.97 -5.74 -27.59
N GLY A 448 40.10 -4.54 -26.97
CA GLY A 448 40.45 -3.22 -27.58
C GLY A 448 39.33 -2.70 -28.50
N SER A 449 38.77 -1.47 -28.47
CA SER A 449 39.35 -0.12 -28.26
C SER A 449 38.22 0.96 -28.28
N ASP A 450 38.43 2.11 -27.64
CA ASP A 450 37.71 3.44 -27.78
C ASP A 450 38.12 4.18 -29.10
N PRO A 451 37.76 5.47 -29.47
CA PRO A 451 37.19 6.61 -28.70
C PRO A 451 36.27 7.69 -29.40
N ALA A 452 35.76 8.64 -28.58
CA ALA A 452 35.57 10.12 -28.73
C ALA A 452 34.72 10.80 -29.84
N SER A 453 33.88 11.79 -29.46
CA SER A 453 33.85 13.23 -29.91
C SER A 453 32.54 13.98 -29.53
N ASP A 454 32.66 15.22 -29.02
CA ASP A 454 31.65 16.28 -28.71
C ASP A 454 31.40 17.18 -29.98
N PRO A 455 30.64 18.32 -30.04
CA PRO A 455 29.68 18.98 -29.11
C PRO A 455 28.41 19.67 -29.77
N ASP A 456 27.60 20.34 -28.92
CA ASP A 456 26.82 21.61 -29.08
C ASP A 456 25.58 21.76 -30.02
N LEU A 457 24.44 22.25 -29.47
CA LEU A 457 23.55 23.31 -30.01
C LEU A 457 22.19 23.43 -29.25
N SER A 458 21.92 24.64 -28.74
CA SER A 458 20.57 25.14 -28.38
C SER A 458 19.93 25.89 -29.58
N PRO A 459 18.60 26.14 -29.61
CA PRO A 459 18.11 27.48 -29.20
C PRO A 459 16.70 27.54 -28.56
N ARG A 460 16.39 28.74 -28.02
CA ARG A 460 15.10 29.25 -27.48
C ARG A 460 14.17 29.85 -28.56
N SER A 461 12.84 29.86 -28.31
CA SER A 461 11.86 30.96 -28.53
C SER A 461 10.43 30.47 -28.23
N ASP A 462 9.71 30.92 -27.20
CA ASP A 462 8.85 32.13 -27.06
C ASP A 462 7.44 32.08 -27.71
N SER A 463 6.43 32.01 -26.81
CA SER A 463 5.10 32.66 -26.74
C SER A 463 4.21 32.94 -27.98
N GLY A 464 2.92 32.58 -27.85
CA GLY A 464 1.80 33.17 -28.62
C GLY A 464 0.41 32.87 -28.01
N LEU A 465 -0.37 33.92 -27.74
CA LEU A 465 -1.72 33.94 -27.13
C LEU A 465 -2.87 33.58 -28.10
N GLY A 466 -3.86 32.82 -27.60
CA GLY A 466 -5.35 32.92 -27.79
C GLY A 466 -5.98 32.86 -29.20
N PRO A 467 -7.33 32.78 -29.35
CA PRO A 467 -8.43 32.77 -28.35
C PRO A 467 -9.45 31.60 -28.48
N GLY A 468 -10.37 31.47 -27.51
CA GLY A 468 -11.58 30.60 -27.59
C GLY A 468 -12.64 31.14 -28.58
N PRO A 469 -13.74 30.40 -28.85
CA PRO A 469 -14.91 30.40 -27.96
C PRO A 469 -15.75 29.08 -27.96
N GLY A 470 -16.83 29.04 -27.17
CA GLY A 470 -18.01 28.22 -27.49
C GLY A 470 -18.57 27.38 -26.36
N THR A 471 -19.44 27.97 -25.55
CA THR A 471 -20.45 27.27 -24.74
C THR A 471 -21.52 26.67 -25.64
N ASP A 472 -21.88 25.40 -25.47
CA ASP A 472 -23.21 24.91 -25.88
C ASP A 472 -23.74 23.79 -24.98
N LEU A 473 -25.06 23.83 -24.82
CA LEU A 473 -25.92 23.07 -23.92
C LEU A 473 -26.13 21.60 -24.38
N GLY A 474 -26.48 20.71 -23.44
CA GLY A 474 -26.61 19.23 -23.59
C GLY A 474 -27.71 18.73 -24.56
N PRO A 475 -28.03 17.41 -24.57
CA PRO A 475 -28.54 16.71 -23.39
C PRO A 475 -28.05 15.25 -23.18
N ASP A 476 -28.36 14.74 -21.99
CA ASP A 476 -28.34 13.32 -21.58
C ASP A 476 -29.32 12.50 -22.44
N PRO A 477 -29.00 11.24 -22.79
CA PRO A 477 -29.86 10.18 -22.25
C PRO A 477 -29.11 8.89 -21.86
N SER A 478 -29.57 8.38 -20.72
CA SER A 478 -29.59 6.99 -20.31
C SER A 478 -29.78 5.96 -21.44
N SER A 479 -28.82 5.05 -21.58
CA SER A 479 -29.10 3.68 -22.02
C SER A 479 -28.14 2.68 -21.37
N ARG A 480 -28.73 1.72 -20.65
CA ARG A 480 -28.10 0.50 -20.14
C ARG A 480 -27.34 -0.22 -21.26
N SER A 481 -26.09 -0.61 -20.99
CA SER A 481 -25.38 -1.66 -21.71
C SER A 481 -25.18 -2.86 -20.78
N ASP A 482 -25.77 -4.00 -21.15
CA ASP A 482 -25.52 -5.32 -20.59
C ASP A 482 -24.03 -5.70 -20.76
N PRO A 483 -23.40 -6.45 -19.84
CA PRO A 483 -22.01 -6.86 -19.99
C PRO A 483 -21.89 -8.09 -20.90
N ASP A 484 -21.21 -7.90 -22.02
CA ASP A 484 -20.91 -8.93 -23.03
C ASP A 484 -19.79 -9.88 -22.60
N LEU A 485 -19.79 -11.08 -23.19
CA LEU A 485 -19.10 -12.30 -22.74
C LEU A 485 -17.56 -12.22 -22.65
N GLY A 486 -17.01 -12.87 -21.61
CA GLY A 486 -15.59 -12.90 -21.26
C GLY A 486 -14.68 -13.74 -22.17
N ARG A 487 -13.44 -13.26 -22.36
CA ARG A 487 -12.30 -13.95 -22.98
C ARG A 487 -11.27 -14.32 -21.90
N VAL A 488 -10.64 -15.48 -22.03
CA VAL A 488 -9.56 -16.00 -21.16
C VAL A 488 -8.22 -15.52 -21.69
N VAL A 489 -7.38 -14.92 -20.84
CA VAL A 489 -6.06 -14.37 -21.20
C VAL A 489 -4.95 -15.25 -20.60
N LYS A 490 -4.01 -15.70 -21.44
CA LYS A 490 -2.72 -16.25 -21.01
C LYS A 490 -1.64 -15.20 -21.28
N VAL A 491 -0.90 -14.81 -20.24
CA VAL A 491 0.19 -13.82 -20.34
C VAL A 491 1.52 -14.55 -20.41
N LEU A 492 2.24 -14.40 -21.52
CA LEU A 492 3.60 -14.89 -21.68
C LEU A 492 4.58 -13.71 -21.55
N VAL A 493 5.36 -13.67 -20.45
CA VAL A 493 6.37 -12.63 -20.24
C VAL A 493 7.69 -13.09 -20.84
N LYS A 494 8.14 -12.44 -21.92
CA LYS A 494 9.49 -12.62 -22.46
C LYS A 494 10.32 -11.40 -22.13
N ALA A 495 11.22 -11.53 -21.14
CA ALA A 495 12.21 -10.51 -20.85
C ALA A 495 13.32 -10.57 -21.92
N THR A 496 13.39 -9.55 -22.77
CA THR A 496 14.59 -9.30 -23.58
C THR A 496 15.66 -8.67 -22.71
N ARG A 497 16.88 -9.24 -22.78
CA ARG A 497 18.06 -8.77 -22.05
C ARG A 497 18.65 -7.52 -22.66
#